data_AF-A0A354HTE6-F1
#
_entry.id   AF-A0A354HTE6-F1
#
_cell.length_a   1.000
_cell.length_b   1.000
_cell.length_c   1.000
_cell.angle_alpha   90.00
_cell.angle_beta   90.00
_cell.angle_gamma   90.00
#
_symmetry.space_group_name_H-M   'P 1'
#
loop_
_entity.id
_entity.type
_entity.pdbx_description
1 polymer ?
#
loop_
_entity_poly.entity_id
_entity_poly.type
_entity_poly.pdbx_seq_one_letter_code
_entity_poly.pdbx_strand_id
1 'polypeptide(L)'
;PMEWYMEYEVLHDRPGILGDIATFLGLMGVNIIMINGIAGGKRGLLLDCNDSTRMVTLKNAFAKACSIQLTAFRKPDFIDRISLKHGKIIHQDANVPRTYSFIREDLGMLVDFLGELILNQKPVIGLRGMPRVGKTEATIAACVYANKKWVLISS
;
A
#
# COMPACT_ATOMS: atom_id res chain seq x y z
N PRO A 1 13.89 -5.05 12.23
CA PRO A 1 13.22 -3.85 11.70
C PRO A 1 11.71 -3.96 11.89
N MET A 2 11.12 -3.08 12.72
CA MET A 2 9.67 -2.97 12.85
C MET A 2 9.17 -1.89 11.91
N GLU A 3 8.32 -2.28 10.97
CA GLU A 3 7.77 -1.37 9.99
C GLU A 3 6.44 -0.77 10.43
N TRP A 4 6.21 0.46 9.99
CA TRP A 4 5.02 1.25 10.29
C TRP A 4 4.50 1.90 9.01
N TYR A 5 3.18 1.92 8.86
CA TYR A 5 2.48 2.66 7.84
C TYR A 5 1.94 3.96 8.44
N MET A 6 2.29 5.08 7.81
CA MET A 6 1.74 6.40 8.10
C MET A 6 1.04 6.91 6.85
N GLU A 7 -0.20 7.37 6.97
CA GLU A 7 -0.95 8.02 5.89
C GLU A 7 -1.49 9.36 6.40
N TYR A 8 -1.38 10.39 5.58
CA TYR A 8 -1.92 11.70 5.89
C TYR A 8 -2.45 12.42 4.66
N GLU A 9 -3.32 13.40 4.92
CA GLU A 9 -3.79 14.39 3.96
C GLU A 9 -3.29 15.78 4.37
N VAL A 10 -3.04 16.65 3.39
CA VAL A 10 -2.64 18.02 3.63
C VAL A 10 -3.89 18.89 3.74
N LEU A 11 -4.08 19.56 4.87
CA LEU A 11 -5.28 20.38 5.12
C LEU A 11 -5.23 21.75 4.43
N HIS A 12 -4.02 22.31 4.31
CA HIS A 12 -3.78 23.60 3.67
C HIS A 12 -2.59 23.46 2.73
N ASP A 13 -2.76 23.88 1.47
CA ASP A 13 -1.70 23.78 0.46
C ASP A 13 -0.55 24.75 0.77
N ARG A 14 0.33 24.31 1.68
CA ARG A 14 1.55 24.99 2.07
C ARG A 14 2.72 24.21 1.46
N PRO A 15 3.44 24.81 0.51
CA PRO A 15 4.70 24.25 0.02
C PRO A 15 5.64 23.93 1.19
N GLY A 16 6.32 22.78 1.12
CA GLY A 16 7.32 22.39 2.12
C GLY A 16 6.83 21.43 3.23
N ILE A 17 5.53 21.14 3.34
CA ILE A 17 5.01 20.20 4.36
C ILE A 17 5.72 18.84 4.35
N LEU A 18 6.00 18.31 3.15
CA LEU A 18 6.74 17.05 3.03
C LEU A 18 8.16 17.15 3.61
N GLY A 19 8.84 18.29 3.39
CA GLY A 19 10.16 18.56 3.97
C GLY A 19 10.10 18.66 5.50
N ASP A 20 9.09 19.34 6.04
CA ASP A 20 8.87 19.44 7.50
C ASP A 20 8.68 18.04 8.14
N ILE A 21 7.85 17.18 7.52
CA ILE A 21 7.61 15.80 7.97
C ILE A 21 8.88 14.96 7.88
N ALA A 22 9.59 15.00 6.75
CA ALA A 22 10.82 14.23 6.55
C ALA A 22 11.92 14.65 7.54
N THR A 23 12.04 15.95 7.82
CA THR A 23 12.97 16.49 8.81
C THR A 23 12.63 15.98 10.20
N PHE A 24 11.36 16.05 10.59
CA PHE A 24 10.93 15.59 11.92
C PHE A 24 11.13 14.08 12.10
N LEU A 25 10.82 13.27 11.09
CA LEU A 25 11.11 11.83 11.10
C LEU A 25 12.61 11.56 11.24
N GLY A 26 13.44 12.27 10.48
CA GLY A 26 14.90 12.16 10.54
C GLY A 26 15.48 12.54 11.90
N LEU A 27 14.99 13.63 12.51
CA LEU A 27 15.38 14.04 13.88
C LEU A 27 14.98 13.02 14.95
N MET A 28 13.86 12.32 14.73
CA MET A 28 13.42 11.22 15.58
C MET A 28 14.14 9.91 15.23
N GLY A 29 15.10 9.90 14.31
CA GLY A 29 15.84 8.69 13.93
C GLY A 29 14.92 7.60 13.37
N VAL A 30 13.87 7.99 12.63
CA VAL A 30 12.96 7.09 11.92
C VAL A 30 13.31 7.12 10.45
N ASN A 31 13.51 5.94 9.87
CA ASN A 31 13.87 5.81 8.47
C ASN A 31 12.61 5.76 7.60
N ILE A 32 12.65 6.44 6.45
CA ILE A 32 11.60 6.37 5.42
C ILE A 32 12.05 5.31 4.41
N ILE A 33 11.38 4.16 4.40
CA ILE A 33 11.63 3.09 3.42
C ILE A 33 11.04 3.48 2.06
N MET A 34 9.80 3.97 2.07
CA MET A 34 9.06 4.32 0.87
C MET A 34 8.11 5.47 1.17
N ILE A 35 7.93 6.36 0.21
CA ILE A 35 6.93 7.41 0.23
C ILE A 35 6.31 7.56 -1.14
N ASN A 36 4.99 7.73 -1.19
CA ASN A 36 4.29 8.00 -2.45
C ASN A 36 3.00 8.80 -2.20
N GLY A 37 2.54 9.49 -3.24
CA GLY A 37 1.17 9.97 -3.30
C GLY A 37 0.21 8.78 -3.44
N ILE A 38 -0.91 8.82 -2.75
CA ILE A 38 -2.01 7.86 -2.86
C ILE A 38 -3.23 8.62 -3.42
N ALA A 39 -4.13 7.90 -4.08
CA ALA A 39 -5.36 8.49 -4.62
C ALA A 39 -6.11 9.36 -3.57
N GLY A 40 -6.74 10.43 -4.04
CA GLY A 40 -7.47 11.37 -3.19
C GLY A 40 -6.59 12.41 -2.48
N GLY A 41 -5.41 12.73 -3.01
CA GLY A 41 -4.55 13.79 -2.44
C GLY A 41 -3.79 13.39 -1.17
N LYS A 42 -3.88 12.11 -0.79
CA LYS A 42 -3.21 11.56 0.37
C LYS A 42 -1.76 11.24 0.08
N ARG A 43 -0.94 11.15 1.12
CA ARG A 43 0.44 10.63 1.06
C ARG A 43 0.59 9.49 2.04
N GLY A 44 1.17 8.41 1.56
CA GLY A 44 1.55 7.27 2.38
C GLY A 44 3.05 7.23 2.59
N LEU A 45 3.47 6.68 3.72
CA LEU A 45 4.86 6.41 4.07
C LEU A 45 4.95 5.02 4.69
N LEU A 46 5.95 4.27 4.24
CA LEU A 46 6.45 3.09 4.93
C LEU A 46 7.69 3.50 5.71
N LEU A 47 7.65 3.31 7.02
CA LEU A 47 8.67 3.74 7.96
C LEU A 47 9.31 2.52 8.63
N ASP A 48 10.59 2.61 8.97
CA ASP A 48 11.29 1.63 9.80
C ASP A 48 11.77 2.28 11.10
N CYS A 49 11.39 1.68 12.23
CA CYS A 49 11.82 2.08 13.56
C CYS A 49 11.63 0.93 14.55
N ASN A 50 12.73 0.51 15.21
CA ASN A 50 12.71 -0.56 16.21
C ASN A 50 12.22 -0.10 17.61
N ASP A 51 11.87 1.17 17.79
CA ASP A 51 11.46 1.78 19.05
C ASP A 51 9.99 2.17 19.00
N SER A 52 9.13 1.32 19.60
CA SER A 52 7.69 1.52 19.61
C SER A 52 7.26 2.76 20.41
N THR A 53 7.95 3.09 21.49
CA THR A 53 7.68 4.29 22.30
C THR A 53 7.85 5.55 21.47
N ARG A 54 8.93 5.59 20.67
CA ARG A 54 9.19 6.70 19.76
C ARG A 54 8.12 6.84 18.68
N MET A 55 7.66 5.72 18.14
CA MET A 55 6.58 5.71 17.14
C MET A 55 5.25 6.19 17.74
N VAL A 56 4.97 5.87 19.01
CA VAL A 56 3.81 6.43 19.73
C VAL A 56 3.96 7.95 19.92
N THR A 57 5.13 8.44 20.29
CA THR A 57 5.40 9.88 20.40
C THR A 57 5.20 10.60 19.06
N LEU A 58 5.74 10.04 17.96
CA LEU A 58 5.55 10.56 16.60
C LEU A 58 4.08 10.60 16.20
N LYS A 59 3.34 9.51 16.44
CA LYS A 59 1.91 9.45 16.18
C LYS A 59 1.16 10.56 16.91
N ASN A 60 1.44 10.75 18.20
CA ASN A 60 0.81 11.78 19.02
C ASN A 60 1.16 13.20 18.58
N ALA A 61 2.39 13.43 18.12
CA ALA A 61 2.82 14.72 17.57
C ALA A 61 2.11 15.02 16.24
N PHE A 62 2.12 14.09 15.29
CA PHE A 62 1.45 14.28 14.00
C PHE A 62 -0.08 14.37 14.13
N ALA A 63 -0.69 13.65 15.07
CA ALA A 63 -2.13 13.76 15.34
C ALA A 63 -2.56 15.15 15.85
N LYS A 64 -1.62 15.95 16.39
CA LYS A 64 -1.86 17.32 16.86
C LYS A 64 -1.38 18.38 15.87
N ALA A 65 -0.78 17.99 14.74
CA ALA A 65 -0.29 18.93 13.76
C ALA A 65 -1.45 19.63 13.04
N CYS A 66 -1.37 20.95 12.88
CA CYS A 66 -2.45 21.72 12.24
C CYS A 66 -2.41 21.69 10.70
N SER A 67 -1.29 21.29 10.10
CA SER A 67 -1.08 21.32 8.64
C SER A 67 -1.51 20.03 7.93
N ILE A 68 -1.65 18.94 8.67
CA ILE A 68 -1.99 17.63 8.13
C ILE A 68 -3.06 16.95 8.96
N GLN A 69 -3.81 16.07 8.32
CA GLN A 69 -4.70 15.13 8.99
C GLN A 69 -4.15 13.73 8.85
N LEU A 70 -3.85 13.09 9.97
CA LEU A 70 -3.40 11.70 10.00
C LEU A 70 -4.60 10.77 9.76
N THR A 71 -4.55 9.97 8.68
CA THR A 71 -5.60 9.01 8.33
C THR A 71 -5.23 7.59 8.71
N ALA A 72 -3.93 7.27 8.79
CA ALA A 72 -3.45 6.00 9.31
C ALA A 72 -2.10 6.15 10.03
N PHE A 73 -1.92 5.40 11.12
CA PHE A 73 -0.61 5.20 11.78
C PHE A 73 -0.63 3.88 12.54
N ARG A 74 -0.18 2.81 11.88
CA ARG A 74 -0.32 1.41 12.32
C ARG A 74 0.76 0.53 11.69
N LYS A 75 0.77 -0.77 12.01
CA LYS A 75 1.58 -1.73 11.24
C LYS A 75 1.06 -1.81 9.79
N PRO A 76 1.96 -1.86 8.78
CA PRO A 76 1.57 -2.01 7.39
C PRO A 76 0.99 -3.41 7.16
N ASP A 77 -0.13 -3.46 6.45
CA ASP A 77 -0.62 -4.68 5.82
C ASP A 77 -0.06 -4.79 4.38
N PHE A 78 -0.38 -5.88 3.68
CA PHE A 78 0.13 -6.10 2.33
C PHE A 78 -0.50 -5.14 1.30
N ILE A 79 -1.74 -4.69 1.54
CA ILE A 79 -2.45 -3.75 0.67
C ILE A 79 -1.80 -2.37 0.77
N ASP A 80 -1.42 -1.93 1.97
CA ASP A 80 -0.71 -0.66 2.18
C ASP A 80 0.57 -0.62 1.33
N ARG A 81 1.35 -1.71 1.32
CA ARG A 81 2.61 -1.80 0.56
C ARG A 81 2.39 -1.70 -0.95
N ILE A 82 1.41 -2.44 -1.47
CA ILE A 82 1.11 -2.43 -2.91
C ILE A 82 0.52 -1.07 -3.30
N SER A 83 -0.38 -0.54 -2.49
CA SER A 83 -0.98 0.77 -2.71
C SER A 83 0.08 1.87 -2.76
N LEU A 84 1.03 1.83 -1.84
CA LEU A 84 2.15 2.77 -1.78
C LEU A 84 3.10 2.61 -2.98
N LYS A 85 3.44 1.37 -3.35
CA LYS A 85 4.32 1.08 -4.50
C LYS A 85 3.73 1.63 -5.81
N HIS A 86 2.42 1.54 -5.99
CA HIS A 86 1.73 1.96 -7.22
C HIS A 86 1.14 3.38 -7.15
N GLY A 87 1.13 3.99 -5.97
CA GLY A 87 0.49 5.29 -5.73
C GLY A 87 -1.03 5.28 -5.95
N LYS A 88 -1.67 4.13 -5.75
CA LYS A 88 -3.09 3.88 -6.04
C LYS A 88 -3.77 3.19 -4.87
N ILE A 89 -5.08 3.33 -4.74
CA ILE A 89 -5.86 2.62 -3.72
C ILE A 89 -6.38 1.31 -4.32
N ILE A 90 -6.18 0.19 -3.63
CA ILE A 90 -6.87 -1.05 -3.98
C ILE A 90 -8.29 -0.98 -3.43
N HIS A 91 -9.27 -1.00 -4.32
CA HIS A 91 -10.67 -1.00 -3.94
C HIS A 91 -11.11 -2.42 -3.58
N GLN A 92 -11.53 -2.61 -2.33
CA GLN A 92 -12.21 -3.82 -1.89
C GLN A 92 -13.73 -3.63 -2.04
N ASP A 93 -14.43 -4.68 -2.49
CA ASP A 93 -15.88 -4.73 -2.53
C ASP A 93 -16.46 -4.59 -1.11
N ALA A 94 -17.44 -3.70 -0.96
CA ALA A 94 -18.05 -3.38 0.33
C ALA A 94 -18.91 -4.52 0.88
N ASN A 95 -19.48 -5.35 0.01
CA ASN A 95 -20.44 -6.40 0.36
C ASN A 95 -19.80 -7.79 0.32
N VAL A 96 -18.73 -7.98 -0.47
CA VAL A 96 -18.06 -9.27 -0.64
C VAL A 96 -16.63 -9.22 -0.09
N PRO A 97 -16.39 -9.77 1.11
CA PRO A 97 -15.04 -9.83 1.69
C PRO A 97 -14.03 -10.45 0.72
N ARG A 98 -12.79 -9.94 0.74
CA ARG A 98 -11.67 -10.43 -0.09
C ARG A 98 -11.93 -10.37 -1.60
N THR A 99 -12.87 -9.54 -2.05
CA THR A 99 -13.07 -9.23 -3.47
C THR A 99 -12.46 -7.87 -3.77
N TYR A 100 -11.57 -7.81 -4.74
CA TYR A 100 -10.83 -6.60 -5.10
C TYR A 100 -11.01 -6.29 -6.58
N SER A 101 -11.06 -5.01 -6.91
CA SER A 101 -11.30 -4.51 -8.27
C SER A 101 -10.09 -3.75 -8.78
N PHE A 102 -9.75 -4.01 -10.04
CA PHE A 102 -8.63 -3.38 -10.74
C PHE A 102 -9.11 -2.95 -12.13
N ILE A 103 -8.68 -1.78 -12.59
CA ILE A 103 -8.90 -1.35 -13.97
C ILE A 103 -7.71 -1.75 -14.85
N ARG A 104 -7.83 -1.55 -16.17
CA ARG A 104 -6.79 -1.97 -17.13
C ARG A 104 -5.46 -1.27 -16.86
N GLU A 105 -5.53 -0.03 -16.41
CA GLU A 105 -4.40 0.83 -16.04
C GLU A 105 -3.71 0.36 -14.74
N ASP A 106 -4.32 -0.59 -14.02
CA ASP A 106 -3.80 -1.19 -12.79
C ASP A 106 -3.23 -2.59 -13.00
N LEU A 107 -3.06 -3.05 -14.25
CA LEU A 107 -2.58 -4.42 -14.50
C LEU A 107 -1.25 -4.73 -13.80
N GLY A 108 -0.32 -3.77 -13.73
CA GLY A 108 0.92 -3.94 -12.95
C GLY A 108 0.67 -4.10 -11.45
N MET A 109 -0.31 -3.37 -10.90
CA MET A 109 -0.72 -3.47 -9.50
C MET A 109 -1.38 -4.82 -9.21
N LEU A 110 -2.22 -5.30 -10.12
CA LEU A 110 -2.83 -6.63 -10.04
C LEU A 110 -1.77 -7.74 -10.05
N VAL A 111 -0.75 -7.63 -10.92
CA VAL A 111 0.36 -8.59 -10.98
C VAL A 111 1.11 -8.64 -9.66
N ASP A 112 1.49 -7.49 -9.09
CA ASP A 112 2.16 -7.44 -7.78
C ASP A 112 1.25 -7.97 -6.66
N PHE A 113 -0.04 -7.64 -6.69
CA PHE A 113 -1.01 -8.11 -5.70
C PHE A 113 -1.15 -9.62 -5.70
N LEU A 114 -1.36 -10.22 -6.87
CA LEU A 114 -1.45 -11.67 -7.01
C LEU A 114 -0.11 -12.32 -6.66
N GLY A 115 0.99 -11.73 -7.09
CA GLY A 115 2.34 -12.23 -6.84
C GLY A 115 2.65 -12.33 -5.35
N GLU A 116 2.46 -11.24 -4.61
CA GLU A 116 2.63 -11.19 -3.15
C GLU A 116 1.66 -12.15 -2.44
N LEU A 117 0.41 -12.22 -2.90
CA LEU A 117 -0.58 -13.13 -2.32
C LEU A 117 -0.17 -14.61 -2.48
N ILE A 118 0.36 -14.99 -3.65
CA ILE A 118 0.85 -16.35 -3.96
C ILE A 118 2.16 -16.66 -3.24
N LEU A 119 3.03 -15.66 -3.01
CA LEU A 119 4.26 -15.85 -2.23
C LEU A 119 3.98 -16.21 -0.78
N ASN A 120 3.02 -15.50 -0.17
CA ASN A 120 2.74 -15.60 1.26
C ASN A 120 1.71 -16.69 1.61
N GLN A 121 0.89 -17.14 0.64
CA GLN A 121 -0.21 -18.08 0.86
C GLN A 121 -0.31 -19.11 -0.29
N LYS A 122 -1.22 -20.09 -0.17
CA LYS A 122 -1.62 -20.98 -1.26
C LYS A 122 -3.12 -20.84 -1.54
N PRO A 123 -3.57 -19.66 -2.01
CA PRO A 123 -5.00 -19.37 -2.12
C PRO A 123 -5.64 -20.03 -3.35
N VAL A 124 -6.95 -20.24 -3.28
CA VAL A 124 -7.79 -20.39 -4.49
C VAL A 124 -8.29 -19.00 -4.85
N ILE A 125 -7.96 -18.53 -6.06
CA ILE A 125 -8.27 -17.18 -6.53
C ILE A 125 -9.25 -17.27 -7.69
N GLY A 126 -10.41 -16.63 -7.55
CA GLY A 126 -11.35 -16.45 -8.65
C GLY A 126 -11.07 -15.14 -9.38
N LEU A 127 -10.79 -15.20 -10.69
CA LEU A 127 -10.58 -14.03 -11.52
C LEU A 127 -11.76 -13.83 -12.48
N ARG A 128 -12.41 -12.67 -12.38
CA ARG A 128 -13.58 -12.31 -13.19
C ARG A 128 -13.32 -10.98 -13.91
N GLY A 129 -13.94 -10.80 -15.07
CA GLY A 129 -13.81 -9.59 -15.88
C GLY A 129 -14.10 -9.86 -17.36
N MET A 130 -14.27 -8.79 -18.14
CA MET A 130 -14.58 -8.90 -19.57
C MET A 130 -13.54 -9.72 -20.36
N PRO A 131 -13.90 -10.27 -21.53
CA PRO A 131 -12.93 -10.90 -22.42
C PRO A 131 -11.77 -9.94 -22.78
N ARG A 132 -10.55 -10.47 -22.91
CA ARG A 132 -9.34 -9.74 -23.36
C ARG A 132 -8.87 -8.57 -22.48
N VAL A 133 -9.26 -8.53 -21.21
CA VAL A 133 -8.78 -7.51 -20.24
C VAL A 133 -7.43 -7.83 -19.59
N GLY A 134 -6.76 -8.92 -19.99
CA GLY A 134 -5.45 -9.30 -19.45
C GLY A 134 -5.48 -10.24 -18.24
N LYS A 135 -6.60 -10.93 -17.96
CA LYS A 135 -6.73 -11.83 -16.78
C LYS A 135 -5.67 -12.93 -16.79
N THR A 136 -5.52 -13.63 -17.92
CA THR A 136 -4.61 -14.76 -18.06
C THR A 136 -3.17 -14.30 -17.98
N GLU A 137 -2.83 -13.23 -18.69
CA GLU A 137 -1.50 -12.63 -18.75
C GLU A 137 -1.05 -12.11 -17.39
N ALA A 138 -1.94 -11.41 -16.66
CA ALA A 138 -1.65 -10.94 -15.30
C ALA A 138 -1.41 -12.12 -14.34
N THR A 139 -2.19 -13.19 -14.47
CA THR A 139 -2.01 -14.40 -13.66
C THR A 139 -0.65 -15.05 -13.94
N ILE A 140 -0.31 -15.25 -15.21
CA ILE A 140 0.97 -15.83 -15.61
C ILE A 140 2.13 -14.99 -15.07
N ALA A 141 2.07 -13.66 -15.24
CA ALA A 141 3.10 -12.75 -14.76
C ALA A 141 3.25 -12.80 -13.22
N ALA A 142 2.14 -12.82 -12.48
CA ALA A 142 2.14 -12.95 -11.03
C ALA A 142 2.75 -14.26 -10.56
N CYS A 143 2.52 -15.36 -11.28
CA CYS A 143 3.10 -16.65 -10.95
C CYS A 143 4.60 -16.72 -11.23
N VAL A 144 5.06 -16.09 -12.32
CA VAL A 144 6.49 -15.94 -12.59
C VAL A 144 7.15 -15.12 -11.47
N TYR A 145 6.53 -14.00 -11.08
CA TYR A 145 6.98 -13.18 -9.95
C TYR A 145 7.11 -13.99 -8.65
N ALA A 146 6.10 -14.81 -8.33
CA ALA A 146 6.10 -15.60 -7.10
C ALA A 146 7.05 -16.80 -7.12
N ASN A 147 7.52 -17.23 -8.30
CA ASN A 147 8.33 -18.44 -8.48
C ASN A 147 7.74 -19.69 -7.77
N LYS A 148 6.41 -19.88 -7.86
CA LYS A 148 5.67 -21.02 -7.29
C LYS A 148 4.96 -21.80 -8.40
N LYS A 149 4.79 -23.12 -8.18
CA LYS A 149 3.93 -23.96 -9.04
C LYS A 149 2.46 -23.66 -8.79
N TRP A 150 1.66 -23.63 -9.85
CA TRP A 150 0.26 -23.28 -9.83
C TRP A 150 -0.52 -24.06 -10.90
N VAL A 151 -1.84 -24.09 -10.78
CA VAL A 151 -2.76 -24.71 -11.74
C VAL A 151 -3.77 -23.67 -12.16
N LEU A 152 -3.83 -23.36 -13.46
CA LEU A 152 -4.91 -22.56 -14.03
C LEU A 152 -6.06 -23.46 -14.42
N ILE A 153 -7.27 -23.12 -13.97
CA ILE A 153 -8.50 -23.70 -14.50
C ILE A 153 -9.25 -22.56 -15.17
N SER A 154 -9.40 -22.63 -16.49
CA SER A 154 -10.23 -21.70 -17.26
C SER A 154 -11.34 -22.50 -17.92
N SER A 155 -12.57 -21.96 -17.86
CA SER A 155 -13.66 -22.34 -18.76
C SER A 155 -13.61 -21.54 -20.04
#